data_AF-A0A7Z8PJ19-F1
#
_entry.id   AF-A0A7Z8PJ19-F1
#
_cell.length_a   1.000
_cell.length_b   1.000
_cell.length_c   1.000
_cell.angle_alpha   90.00
_cell.angle_beta   90.00
_cell.angle_gamma   90.00
#
_symmetry.space_group_name_H-M   'P 1'
#
loop_
_entity.id
_entity.type
_entity.pdbx_description
1 polymer ?
#
loop_
_entity_poly.entity_id
_entity_poly.type
_entity_poly.pdbx_seq_one_letter_code
_entity_poly.pdbx_strand_id
1 'polypeptide(L)'
;MSDPFFFGYGSLVNRDTHDYPDAVPATSLGWRREWRVAHRFGRTFLSAVRDPGAAIDGLVARVPGDDWAALDLREAGYARHILPADDLRTPQPVTAQIYAIAEAHSALPTPAHPIKLSYLDVVVAGFLREFGETGVARFFETTTGWTSPFDDRAAPLYARARPVSAQTRDLVDTHLAARGVTILRD
;
A
#
# COMPACT_ATOMS: atom_id res chain seq x y z
N MET A 1 12.14 -16.25 21.79
CA MET A 1 11.05 -16.25 20.78
C MET A 1 11.58 -15.50 19.57
N SER A 2 11.32 -15.97 18.35
CA SER A 2 11.67 -15.20 17.15
C SER A 2 10.75 -13.99 17.07
N ASP A 3 11.30 -12.82 16.73
CA ASP A 3 10.48 -11.64 16.45
C ASP A 3 9.49 -11.94 15.32
N PRO A 4 8.26 -11.40 15.37
CA PRO A 4 7.29 -11.57 14.30
C PRO A 4 7.54 -10.59 13.15
N PHE A 5 6.78 -10.78 12.07
CA PHE A 5 6.90 -10.01 10.84
C PHE A 5 5.54 -9.46 10.40
N PHE A 6 5.55 -8.36 9.65
CA PHE A 6 4.39 -7.88 8.90
C PHE A 6 4.68 -7.83 7.40
N PHE A 7 3.64 -7.93 6.59
CA PHE A 7 3.67 -7.72 5.15
C PHE A 7 3.00 -6.39 4.80
N GLY A 8 3.79 -5.43 4.30
CA GLY A 8 3.33 -4.14 3.82
C GLY A 8 3.19 -4.13 2.30
N TYR A 9 2.03 -3.69 1.80
CA TYR A 9 1.73 -3.63 0.35
C TYR A 9 1.38 -2.22 -0.15
N GLY A 10 1.39 -1.23 0.74
CA GLY A 10 1.12 0.18 0.45
C GLY A 10 2.32 1.06 0.78
N SER A 11 2.11 2.11 1.58
CA SER A 11 3.19 3.05 1.95
C SER A 11 4.30 2.38 2.75
N LEU A 12 4.02 1.27 3.42
CA LEU A 12 5.01 0.42 4.09
C LEU A 12 6.03 -0.22 3.12
N VAL A 13 5.79 -0.23 1.80
CA VAL A 13 6.82 -0.62 0.82
C VAL A 13 7.89 0.47 0.70
N ASN A 14 7.52 1.72 0.97
CA ASN A 14 8.48 2.80 1.05
C ASN A 14 9.08 2.86 2.47
N ARG A 15 10.26 2.23 2.62
CA ARG A 15 11.10 2.28 3.83
C ARG A 15 11.35 3.69 4.38
N ASP A 16 11.24 4.77 3.60
CA ASP A 16 11.43 6.14 4.12
C ASP A 16 10.24 6.59 4.99
N THR A 17 9.18 5.78 5.04
CA THR A 17 7.99 6.02 5.86
C THR A 17 8.04 5.31 7.22
N HIS A 18 9.06 4.49 7.51
CA HIS A 18 9.20 3.75 8.77
C HIS A 18 10.67 3.39 9.08
N ASP A 19 10.90 2.73 10.20
CA ASP A 19 12.22 2.31 10.68
C ASP A 19 12.30 0.80 10.96
N TYR A 20 11.25 0.02 10.63
CA TYR A 20 11.27 -1.44 10.77
C TYR A 20 12.46 -2.08 10.03
N PRO A 21 13.28 -2.89 10.73
CA PRO A 21 14.48 -3.49 10.17
C PRO A 21 14.16 -4.71 9.28
N ASP A 22 15.19 -5.17 8.58
CA ASP A 22 15.17 -6.43 7.82
C ASP A 22 14.05 -6.51 6.78
N ALA A 23 13.67 -5.35 6.22
CA ALA A 23 12.68 -5.28 5.17
C ALA A 23 13.20 -5.96 3.89
N VAL A 24 12.48 -6.96 3.39
CA VAL A 24 12.82 -7.73 2.19
C VAL A 24 11.63 -7.82 1.23
N PRO A 25 11.87 -7.78 -0.11
CA PRO A 25 10.83 -8.02 -1.10
C PRO A 25 10.11 -9.35 -0.90
N ALA A 26 8.79 -9.32 -1.07
CA ALA A 26 7.92 -10.48 -0.93
C ALA A 26 6.69 -10.36 -1.84
N THR A 27 6.05 -11.51 -2.11
CA THR A 27 4.76 -11.56 -2.81
C THR A 27 3.76 -12.34 -1.97
N SER A 28 2.66 -11.69 -1.60
CA SER A 28 1.53 -12.33 -0.91
C SER A 28 0.57 -12.95 -1.92
N LEU A 29 0.11 -14.17 -1.63
CA LEU A 29 -0.88 -14.93 -2.40
C LEU A 29 -2.25 -14.85 -1.74
N GLY A 30 -3.33 -14.96 -2.52
CA GLY A 30 -4.69 -14.98 -1.99
C GLY A 30 -5.23 -13.60 -1.59
N TRP A 31 -4.51 -12.53 -1.95
CA TRP A 31 -4.87 -11.14 -1.66
C TRP A 31 -4.74 -10.27 -2.91
N ARG A 32 -5.71 -9.39 -3.08
CA ARG A 32 -5.71 -8.33 -4.10
C ARG A 32 -5.68 -6.97 -3.43
N ARG A 33 -4.87 -6.06 -3.98
CA ARG A 33 -4.84 -4.66 -3.56
C ARG A 33 -6.05 -3.91 -4.10
N GLU A 34 -6.63 -3.07 -3.27
CA GLU A 34 -7.78 -2.27 -3.67
C GLU A 34 -7.84 -0.95 -2.91
N TRP A 35 -8.08 0.13 -3.65
CA TRP A 35 -8.40 1.41 -3.04
C TRP A 35 -9.78 1.36 -2.40
N ARG A 36 -9.88 1.79 -1.13
CA ARG A 36 -11.12 1.77 -0.34
C ARG A 36 -11.26 3.05 0.47
N VAL A 37 -12.46 3.60 0.54
CA VAL A 37 -12.80 4.65 1.51
C VAL A 37 -12.92 4.00 2.89
N ALA A 38 -12.08 4.38 3.84
CA ALA A 38 -12.22 3.96 5.23
C ALA A 38 -13.28 4.82 5.92
N HIS A 39 -14.40 4.23 6.35
CA HIS A 39 -15.49 4.98 7.00
C HIS A 39 -15.03 5.76 8.22
N ARG A 40 -14.12 5.16 9.01
CA ARG A 40 -13.53 5.77 10.21
C ARG A 40 -12.91 7.15 9.94
N PHE A 41 -12.37 7.36 8.75
CA PHE A 41 -11.60 8.57 8.43
C PHE A 41 -12.23 9.42 7.34
N GLY A 42 -13.27 8.93 6.66
CA GLY A 42 -13.84 9.59 5.49
C GLY A 42 -12.79 9.85 4.40
N ARG A 43 -11.83 8.93 4.21
CA ARG A 43 -10.70 9.10 3.28
C ARG A 43 -10.38 7.78 2.60
N THR A 44 -9.80 7.88 1.39
CA THR A 44 -9.41 6.71 0.60
C THR A 44 -8.01 6.25 0.96
N PHE A 45 -7.89 4.96 1.27
CA PHE A 45 -6.64 4.29 1.56
C PHE A 45 -6.45 3.06 0.68
N LEU A 46 -5.23 2.56 0.58
CA LEU A 46 -4.96 1.26 -0.04
C LEU A 46 -5.24 0.16 0.99
N SER A 47 -6.13 -0.77 0.64
CA SER A 47 -6.46 -1.96 1.41
C SER A 47 -6.09 -3.23 0.64
N ALA A 48 -6.28 -4.37 1.28
CA ALA A 48 -6.22 -5.69 0.66
C ALA A 48 -7.55 -6.43 0.89
N VAL A 49 -8.02 -7.13 -0.13
CA VAL A 49 -9.21 -7.98 -0.08
C VAL A 49 -8.83 -9.41 -0.46
N ARG A 50 -9.53 -10.40 0.09
CA ARG A 50 -9.27 -11.81 -0.22
C ARG A 50 -9.61 -12.08 -1.69
N ASP A 51 -8.67 -12.68 -2.39
CA ASP A 51 -8.83 -13.18 -3.75
C ASP A 51 -7.87 -14.34 -3.98
N PRO A 52 -8.34 -15.60 -3.96
CA PRO A 52 -7.51 -16.78 -4.14
C PRO A 52 -6.69 -16.81 -5.44
N GLY A 53 -7.14 -16.10 -6.49
CA GLY A 53 -6.44 -16.02 -7.77
C GLY A 53 -5.40 -14.90 -7.86
N ALA A 54 -5.34 -14.02 -6.86
CA ALA A 54 -4.48 -12.85 -6.88
C ALA A 54 -3.16 -13.05 -6.15
N ALA A 55 -2.18 -12.25 -6.58
CA ALA A 55 -0.92 -12.07 -5.90
C ALA A 55 -0.55 -10.59 -5.89
N ILE A 56 0.04 -10.11 -4.80
CA ILE A 56 0.51 -8.73 -4.66
C ILE A 56 1.93 -8.68 -4.12
N ASP A 57 2.76 -7.86 -4.78
CA ASP A 57 4.10 -7.52 -4.29
C ASP A 57 4.03 -6.57 -3.08
N GLY A 58 5.01 -6.69 -2.19
CA GLY A 58 5.17 -5.87 -0.99
C GLY A 58 6.47 -6.17 -0.25
N LEU A 59 6.64 -5.61 0.94
CA LEU A 59 7.79 -5.92 1.80
C LEU A 59 7.35 -6.71 3.01
N VAL A 60 8.15 -7.69 3.40
CA VAL A 60 8.10 -8.26 4.76
C VAL A 60 9.15 -7.57 5.60
N ALA A 61 8.80 -7.10 6.79
CA ALA A 61 9.75 -6.52 7.74
C ALA A 61 9.47 -7.01 9.15
N ARG A 62 10.53 -7.04 9.97
CA ARG A 62 10.48 -7.54 11.34
C ARG A 62 9.87 -6.50 12.28
N VAL A 63 9.13 -6.97 13.29
CA VAL A 63 8.61 -6.16 14.40
C VAL A 63 9.44 -6.51 15.65
N PRO A 64 10.47 -5.71 15.99
CA PRO A 64 11.36 -6.04 17.08
C PRO A 64 10.64 -6.16 18.42
N GLY A 65 10.92 -7.23 19.16
CA GLY A 65 10.39 -7.41 20.52
C GLY A 65 8.87 -7.58 20.60
N ASP A 66 8.22 -7.96 19.50
CA ASP A 66 6.75 -8.11 19.43
C ASP A 66 5.99 -6.79 19.72
N ASP A 67 6.65 -5.64 19.52
CA ASP A 67 6.05 -4.32 19.77
C ASP A 67 5.10 -3.91 18.64
N TRP A 68 3.91 -4.51 18.67
CA TRP A 68 2.83 -4.19 17.76
C TRP A 68 2.20 -2.83 18.02
N ALA A 69 2.36 -2.24 19.21
CA ALA A 69 1.61 -1.06 19.61
C ALA A 69 1.86 0.12 18.66
N ALA A 70 3.11 0.33 18.25
CA ALA A 70 3.47 1.36 17.29
C ALA A 70 2.88 1.10 15.90
N LEU A 71 2.88 -0.16 15.44
CA LEU A 71 2.35 -0.53 14.12
C LEU A 71 0.82 -0.45 14.09
N ASP A 72 0.15 -0.94 15.13
CA ASP A 72 -1.31 -0.90 15.27
C ASP A 72 -1.80 0.55 15.35
N LEU A 73 -1.07 1.44 16.04
CA LEU A 73 -1.39 2.87 16.05
C LEU A 73 -1.22 3.50 14.66
N ARG A 74 -0.15 3.13 13.94
CA ARG A 74 0.11 3.60 12.58
C ARG A 74 -0.98 3.17 11.59
N GLU A 75 -1.38 1.90 11.68
CA GLU A 75 -2.36 1.22 10.81
C GLU A 75 -3.78 1.27 11.44
N ALA A 76 -4.05 2.26 12.28
CA ALA A 76 -5.37 2.46 12.89
C ALA A 76 -6.46 2.47 11.81
N GLY A 77 -7.53 1.71 12.00
CA GLY A 77 -8.62 1.53 11.03
C GLY A 77 -8.50 0.29 10.15
N TYR A 78 -7.37 -0.43 10.23
CA TYR A 78 -7.20 -1.76 9.64
C TYR A 78 -7.35 -2.84 10.72
N ALA A 79 -7.78 -4.03 10.31
CA ALA A 79 -7.71 -5.26 11.09
C ALA A 79 -6.44 -6.02 10.71
N ARG A 80 -5.80 -6.64 11.70
CA ARG A 80 -4.61 -7.48 11.50
C ARG A 80 -5.03 -8.92 11.21
N HIS A 81 -4.46 -9.50 10.16
CA HIS A 81 -4.72 -10.87 9.72
C HIS A 81 -3.42 -11.66 9.61
N ILE A 82 -3.46 -12.92 10.03
CA ILE A 82 -2.34 -13.84 9.82
C ILE A 82 -2.18 -14.06 8.31
N LEU A 83 -0.95 -13.94 7.84
CA LEU A 83 -0.49 -14.35 6.53
C LEU A 83 0.47 -15.53 6.71
N PRO A 84 0.00 -16.77 6.48
CA PRO A 84 0.81 -17.98 6.61
C PRO A 84 2.02 -17.96 5.68
N ALA A 85 3.09 -18.68 6.05
CA ALA A 85 4.28 -18.79 5.23
C ALA A 85 3.99 -19.38 3.83
N ASP A 86 3.03 -20.31 3.73
CA ASP A 86 2.63 -20.93 2.45
C ASP A 86 1.95 -19.92 1.49
N ASP A 87 1.37 -18.85 2.04
CA ASP A 87 0.72 -17.77 1.29
C ASP A 87 1.68 -16.60 1.00
N LEU A 88 2.98 -16.77 1.26
CA LEU A 88 3.95 -15.68 1.22
C LEU A 88 5.29 -16.12 0.59
N ARG A 89 5.52 -15.66 -0.63
CA ARG A 89 6.79 -15.88 -1.33
C ARG A 89 7.84 -14.91 -0.82
N THR A 90 8.85 -15.45 -0.14
CA THR A 90 9.93 -14.72 0.52
C THR A 90 11.25 -15.49 0.39
N PRO A 91 12.42 -14.85 0.53
CA PRO A 91 13.71 -15.54 0.50
C PRO A 91 13.86 -16.64 1.57
N GLN A 92 13.19 -16.47 2.72
CA GLN A 92 13.13 -17.43 3.80
C GLN A 92 11.68 -17.56 4.27
N PRO A 93 11.15 -18.77 4.51
CA PRO A 93 9.77 -18.95 4.97
C PRO A 93 9.51 -18.20 6.29
N VAL A 94 8.52 -17.31 6.26
CA VAL A 94 8.11 -16.52 7.44
C VAL A 94 6.59 -16.43 7.49
N THR A 95 6.03 -16.52 8.70
CA THR A 95 4.64 -16.12 8.93
C THR A 95 4.62 -14.63 9.25
N ALA A 96 3.72 -13.89 8.61
CA ALA A 96 3.60 -12.46 8.78
C ALA A 96 2.18 -12.05 9.17
N GLN A 97 2.01 -10.77 9.47
CA GLN A 97 0.70 -10.13 9.62
C GLN A 97 0.45 -9.19 8.45
N ILE A 98 -0.76 -9.18 7.91
CA ILE A 98 -1.23 -8.23 6.89
C ILE A 98 -2.38 -7.41 7.47
N TYR A 99 -2.34 -6.09 7.27
CA TYR A 99 -3.41 -5.18 7.69
C TYR A 99 -4.41 -5.01 6.55
N ALA A 100 -5.70 -5.16 6.80
CA ALA A 100 -6.76 -4.91 5.81
C ALA A 100 -7.92 -4.13 6.44
N ILE A 101 -8.51 -3.20 5.70
CA ILE A 101 -9.75 -2.54 6.14
C ILE A 101 -10.88 -3.57 6.00
N ALA A 102 -11.61 -3.81 7.09
CA ALA A 102 -12.76 -4.71 7.06
C ALA A 102 -13.81 -4.22 6.05
N GLU A 103 -14.37 -5.13 5.27
CA GLU A 103 -15.32 -4.79 4.19
C GLU A 103 -16.50 -3.97 4.73
N ALA A 104 -17.08 -4.38 5.87
CA ALA A 104 -18.17 -3.68 6.55
C ALA A 104 -17.81 -2.26 7.06
N HIS A 105 -16.55 -1.86 6.99
CA HIS A 105 -16.05 -0.55 7.40
C HIS A 105 -15.46 0.23 6.22
N SER A 106 -15.79 -0.18 4.99
CA SER A 106 -15.26 0.38 3.76
C SER A 106 -16.31 0.59 2.69
N ALA A 107 -16.03 1.52 1.77
CA ALA A 107 -16.73 1.66 0.51
C ALA A 107 -15.74 1.79 -0.65
N LEU A 108 -16.21 1.69 -1.89
CA LEU A 108 -15.41 2.02 -3.05
C LEU A 108 -15.13 3.54 -3.11
N PRO A 109 -13.94 3.95 -3.61
CA PRO A 109 -13.61 5.36 -3.80
C PRO A 109 -14.59 6.08 -4.73
N THR A 110 -14.82 7.36 -4.42
CA THR A 110 -15.69 8.26 -5.19
C THR A 110 -14.97 9.58 -5.39
N PRO A 111 -15.40 10.45 -6.33
CA PRO A 111 -14.83 11.79 -6.47
C PRO A 111 -14.90 12.65 -5.18
N ALA A 112 -15.86 12.38 -4.29
CA ALA A 112 -15.95 13.03 -2.97
C ALA A 112 -14.88 12.54 -1.97
N HIS A 113 -14.35 11.34 -2.18
CA HIS A 113 -13.30 10.73 -1.38
C HIS A 113 -12.18 10.22 -2.30
N PRO A 114 -11.45 11.11 -2.99
CA PRO A 114 -10.51 10.72 -4.02
C PRO A 114 -9.23 10.12 -3.41
N ILE A 115 -8.53 9.32 -4.21
CA ILE A 115 -7.14 8.94 -3.93
C ILE A 115 -6.29 10.22 -3.96
N LYS A 116 -5.40 10.43 -2.98
CA LYS A 116 -4.50 11.58 -2.98
C LYS A 116 -3.21 11.25 -3.72
N LEU A 117 -2.79 12.10 -4.65
CA LEU A 117 -1.55 11.87 -5.41
C LEU A 117 -0.32 11.87 -4.51
N SER A 118 -0.28 12.70 -3.46
CA SER A 118 0.80 12.67 -2.47
C SER A 118 0.91 11.33 -1.73
N TYR A 119 -0.19 10.57 -1.62
CA TYR A 119 -0.16 9.20 -1.10
C TYR A 119 0.31 8.21 -2.16
N LEU A 120 -0.29 8.25 -3.35
CA LEU A 120 0.07 7.35 -4.45
C LEU A 120 1.56 7.49 -4.83
N ASP A 121 2.07 8.72 -4.91
CA ASP A 121 3.46 9.02 -5.21
C ASP A 121 4.42 8.36 -4.19
N VAL A 122 4.10 8.43 -2.89
CA VAL A 122 4.91 7.78 -1.84
C VAL A 122 4.93 6.26 -1.99
N VAL A 123 3.78 5.67 -2.33
CA VAL A 123 3.68 4.22 -2.56
C VAL A 123 4.50 3.83 -3.77
N VAL A 124 4.30 4.51 -4.90
CA VAL A 124 5.01 4.22 -6.16
C VAL A 124 6.51 4.46 -6.04
N ALA A 125 6.96 5.46 -5.27
CA ALA A 125 8.38 5.64 -4.97
C ALA A 125 9.00 4.41 -4.29
N GLY A 126 8.26 3.82 -3.33
CA GLY A 126 8.66 2.56 -2.70
C GLY A 126 8.74 1.42 -3.70
N PHE A 127 7.68 1.22 -4.49
CA PHE A 127 7.66 0.15 -5.50
C PHE A 127 8.76 0.31 -6.55
N LEU A 128 9.04 1.55 -6.98
CA LEU A 128 10.11 1.84 -7.92
C LEU A 128 11.48 1.47 -7.33
N ARG A 129 11.74 1.80 -6.06
CA ARG A 129 13.00 1.45 -5.40
C ARG A 129 13.18 -0.05 -5.22
N GLU A 130 12.14 -0.75 -4.77
CA GLU A 130 12.25 -2.16 -4.37
C GLU A 130 12.08 -3.14 -5.55
N PHE A 131 11.33 -2.75 -6.58
CA PHE A 131 10.92 -3.65 -7.67
C PHE A 131 11.15 -3.07 -9.09
N GLY A 132 11.67 -1.85 -9.21
CA GLY A 132 11.87 -1.17 -10.49
C GLY A 132 10.57 -0.81 -11.20
N GLU A 133 10.68 -0.30 -12.43
CA GLU A 133 9.52 0.11 -13.24
C GLU A 133 8.57 -1.06 -13.54
N THR A 134 9.09 -2.26 -13.77
CA THR A 134 8.25 -3.46 -13.93
C THR A 134 7.41 -3.74 -12.68
N GLY A 135 7.97 -3.51 -11.48
CA GLY A 135 7.21 -3.61 -10.24
C GLY A 135 6.15 -2.54 -10.08
N VAL A 136 6.42 -1.32 -10.56
CA VAL A 136 5.42 -0.25 -10.62
C VAL A 136 4.28 -0.62 -11.59
N ALA A 137 4.60 -1.14 -12.78
CA ALA A 137 3.60 -1.63 -13.71
C ALA A 137 2.71 -2.71 -13.07
N ARG A 138 3.31 -3.72 -12.41
CA ARG A 138 2.58 -4.75 -11.66
C ARG A 138 1.75 -4.19 -10.51
N PHE A 139 2.26 -3.21 -9.74
CA PHE A 139 1.50 -2.51 -8.70
C PHE A 139 0.19 -1.98 -9.29
N PHE A 140 0.29 -1.30 -10.41
CA PHE A 140 -0.83 -0.66 -11.08
C PHE A 140 -1.80 -1.66 -11.72
N GLU A 141 -1.29 -2.76 -12.29
CA GLU A 141 -2.09 -3.85 -12.91
C GLU A 141 -2.86 -4.69 -11.88
N THR A 142 -2.25 -4.97 -10.74
CA THR A 142 -2.83 -5.83 -9.68
C THR A 142 -3.67 -5.06 -8.66
N THR A 143 -3.65 -3.72 -8.72
CA THR A 143 -4.46 -2.87 -7.85
C THR A 143 -5.80 -2.53 -8.52
N THR A 144 -6.87 -2.63 -7.73
CA THR A 144 -8.25 -2.33 -8.15
C THR A 144 -8.84 -1.15 -7.37
N GLY A 145 -10.08 -0.77 -7.66
CA GLY A 145 -10.75 0.35 -6.99
C GLY A 145 -10.27 1.74 -7.45
N TRP A 146 -9.59 1.84 -8.59
CA TRP A 146 -9.14 3.11 -9.15
C TRP A 146 -10.33 4.05 -9.40
N THR A 147 -10.19 5.30 -8.98
CA THR A 147 -11.09 6.42 -9.28
C THR A 147 -10.24 7.63 -9.68
N SER A 148 -10.89 8.73 -10.07
CA SER A 148 -10.22 10.01 -10.32
C SER A 148 -9.46 10.47 -9.07
N PRO A 149 -8.11 10.47 -9.09
CA PRO A 149 -7.33 10.94 -7.95
C PRO A 149 -7.35 12.47 -7.89
N PHE A 150 -7.06 13.03 -6.73
CA PHE A 150 -6.93 14.47 -6.51
C PHE A 150 -5.47 14.86 -6.39
N ASP A 151 -5.07 15.87 -7.16
CA ASP A 151 -3.72 16.41 -7.15
C ASP A 151 -3.50 17.34 -5.96
N ASP A 152 -2.99 16.77 -4.86
CA ASP A 152 -2.58 17.50 -3.67
C ASP A 152 -1.05 17.70 -3.60
N ARG A 153 -0.31 17.57 -4.70
CA ARG A 153 1.16 17.57 -4.67
C ARG A 153 1.77 18.91 -4.24
N ALA A 154 1.10 20.02 -4.49
CA ALA A 154 1.54 21.35 -4.08
C ALA A 154 1.40 21.59 -2.56
N ALA A 155 0.42 20.93 -1.93
CA ALA A 155 0.15 21.00 -0.49
C ALA A 155 -0.31 19.61 0.01
N PRO A 156 0.63 18.66 0.22
CA PRO A 156 0.32 17.26 0.51
C PRO A 156 -0.62 17.06 1.69
N LEU A 157 -1.72 16.35 1.47
CA LEU A 157 -2.70 15.98 2.51
C LEU A 157 -2.38 14.62 3.15
N TYR A 158 -1.55 13.80 2.52
CA TYR A 158 -1.10 12.55 3.11
C TYR A 158 -0.07 12.81 4.21
N ALA A 159 -0.39 12.43 5.45
CA ALA A 159 0.43 12.73 6.63
C ALA A 159 1.87 12.14 6.58
N ARG A 160 2.09 11.13 5.74
CA ARG A 160 3.42 10.51 5.55
C ARG A 160 3.96 10.77 4.15
N ALA A 161 3.57 11.89 3.53
CA ALA A 161 4.16 12.36 2.29
C ALA A 161 5.69 12.44 2.43
N ARG A 162 6.39 12.05 1.37
CA ARG A 162 7.83 12.16 1.25
C ARG A 162 8.16 12.92 -0.04
N PRO A 163 9.29 13.64 -0.08
CA PRO A 163 9.81 14.14 -1.35
C PRO A 163 9.96 12.97 -2.33
N VAL A 164 9.44 13.15 -3.54
CA VAL A 164 9.56 12.20 -4.64
C VAL A 164 10.17 12.92 -5.84
N SER A 165 10.91 12.19 -6.68
CA SER A 165 11.51 12.78 -7.88
C SER A 165 10.43 13.14 -8.91
N ALA A 166 10.76 14.05 -9.83
CA ALA A 166 9.91 14.34 -10.98
C ALA A 166 9.64 13.07 -11.80
N GLN A 167 10.65 12.23 -12.02
CA GLN A 167 10.52 10.95 -12.71
C GLN A 167 9.47 10.03 -12.05
N THR A 168 9.43 9.94 -10.72
CA THR A 168 8.41 9.14 -10.04
C THR A 168 7.00 9.70 -10.26
N ARG A 169 6.84 11.03 -10.24
CA ARG A 169 5.53 11.67 -10.52
C ARG A 169 5.10 11.44 -11.96
N ASP A 170 6.00 11.59 -12.92
CA ASP A 170 5.74 11.35 -14.34
C ASP A 170 5.35 9.89 -14.59
N LEU A 171 5.99 8.95 -13.88
CA LEU A 171 5.64 7.53 -13.95
C LEU A 171 4.23 7.26 -13.39
N VAL A 172 3.87 7.90 -12.27
CA VAL A 172 2.51 7.84 -11.72
C VAL A 172 1.50 8.38 -12.73
N ASP A 173 1.74 9.57 -13.27
CA ASP A 173 0.83 10.24 -14.20
C ASP A 173 0.66 9.45 -15.51
N THR A 174 1.73 8.82 -16.00
CA THR A 174 1.71 7.93 -17.17
C THR A 174 0.81 6.71 -16.92
N HIS A 175 0.95 6.05 -15.77
CA HIS A 175 0.12 4.88 -15.45
C HIS A 175 -1.35 5.24 -15.17
N LEU A 176 -1.63 6.43 -14.63
CA LEU A 176 -2.98 6.95 -14.47
C LEU A 176 -3.62 7.28 -15.83
N ALA A 177 -2.88 7.96 -16.72
CA ALA A 177 -3.34 8.28 -18.07
C ALA A 177 -3.65 7.01 -18.88
N ALA A 178 -2.79 5.98 -18.80
CA ALA A 178 -3.02 4.69 -19.46
C ALA A 178 -4.29 3.96 -18.96
N ARG A 179 -4.77 4.28 -17.75
CA ARG A 179 -6.02 3.75 -17.19
C ARG A 179 -7.26 4.57 -17.54
N GLY A 180 -7.08 5.70 -18.23
CA GLY A 180 -8.17 6.63 -18.53
C GLY A 180 -8.77 7.32 -17.32
N VAL A 181 -8.04 7.37 -16.17
CA VAL A 181 -8.53 8.10 -14.99
C VAL A 181 -8.17 9.56 -15.08
N THR A 182 -9.15 10.44 -14.91
CA THR A 182 -8.93 11.89 -14.90
C THR A 182 -8.43 12.34 -13.54
N ILE A 183 -7.35 13.12 -13.50
CA ILE A 183 -6.84 13.76 -12.29
C ILE A 183 -7.70 15.00 -11.97
N LEU A 184 -8.26 15.04 -10.76
CA LEU A 184 -8.98 16.18 -10.21
C LEU A 184 -7.99 17.25 -9.72
N ARG A 185 -8.37 18.51 -9.92
CA ARG A 185 -7.65 19.69 -9.46
C ARG A 185 -8.66 20.67 -8.86
N ASP A 186 -8.19 21.54 -7.97
CA ASP A 186 -8.97 22.69 -7.49
C ASP A 186 -9.27 23.69 -8.61
#